data_AF-A0A7W1G6W2-F1
#
_entry.id   AF-A0A7W1G6W2-F1
#
_cell.length_a   1.000
_cell.length_b   1.000
_cell.length_c   1.000
_cell.angle_alpha   90.00
_cell.angle_beta   90.00
_cell.angle_gamma   90.00
#
_symmetry.space_group_name_H-M   'P 1'
#
loop_
_entity.id
_entity.type
_entity.pdbx_description
1 polymer ?
#
loop_
_entity_poly.entity_id
_entity_poly.type
_entity_poly.pdbx_seq_one_letter_code
_entity_poly.pdbx_strand_id
1 'polypeptide(L)'
;MQSMTGFGQGSATAAVGTVAVQIAAVNNRSLAIHLRSDLHDVALEEVMRQELRSLARGSINAQVSFHAPSHAVWDRERLAATWRELAVLAKELGA
;
A
#
# COMPACT_ATOMS: atom_id res chain seq x y z
N MET A 1 -18.15 -4.24 -31.36
CA MET A 1 -18.19 -3.13 -30.39
C MET A 1 -16.80 -3.03 -29.77
N GLN A 2 -15.97 -2.08 -30.20
CA GLN A 2 -14.62 -1.92 -29.66
C GLN A 2 -14.72 -1.20 -28.31
N SER A 3 -14.52 -1.94 -27.23
CA SER A 3 -14.50 -1.40 -25.88
C SER A 3 -13.28 -0.50 -25.71
N MET A 4 -13.50 0.78 -25.42
CA MET A 4 -12.46 1.79 -25.17
C MET A 4 -12.01 1.70 -23.71
N THR A 5 -11.53 0.50 -23.33
CA THR A 5 -10.98 0.16 -22.02
C THR A 5 -9.47 0.27 -22.06
N GLY A 6 -8.90 1.14 -21.22
CA GLY A 6 -7.48 1.21 -20.96
C GLY A 6 -7.15 0.48 -19.67
N PHE A 7 -6.08 -0.32 -19.68
CA PHE A 7 -5.52 -0.94 -18.49
C PHE A 7 -4.06 -0.52 -18.34
N GLY A 8 -3.65 -0.22 -17.12
CA GLY A 8 -2.28 0.14 -16.80
C GLY A 8 -1.87 -0.45 -15.46
N GLN A 9 -0.61 -0.85 -15.35
CA GLN A 9 -0.01 -1.27 -14.09
C GLN A 9 1.37 -0.65 -13.97
N GLY A 10 1.75 -0.33 -12.74
CA GLY A 10 3.08 0.18 -12.41
C GLY A 10 3.47 -0.23 -11.01
N SER A 11 4.76 -0.37 -10.75
CA SER A 11 5.27 -0.64 -9.42
C SER A 11 6.57 0.13 -9.19
N ALA A 12 6.82 0.46 -7.93
CA ALA A 12 8.04 1.09 -7.47
C ALA A 12 8.50 0.43 -6.18
N THR A 13 9.79 0.11 -6.11
CA THR A 13 10.40 -0.54 -4.94
C THR A 13 11.35 0.45 -4.26
N ALA A 14 11.22 0.56 -2.94
CA ALA A 14 12.11 1.32 -2.08
C ALA A 14 12.56 0.44 -0.89
N ALA A 15 13.50 0.94 -0.08
CA ALA A 15 13.97 0.24 1.11
C ALA A 15 12.84 -0.10 2.10
N VAL A 16 11.81 0.74 2.15
CA VAL A 16 10.65 0.59 3.05
C VAL A 16 9.56 -0.31 2.49
N GLY A 17 9.65 -0.77 1.24
CA GLY A 17 8.67 -1.66 0.62
C GLY A 17 8.43 -1.39 -0.86
N THR A 18 7.47 -2.14 -1.41
CA THR A 18 7.06 -2.05 -2.81
C THR A 18 5.64 -1.53 -2.89
N VAL A 19 5.45 -0.43 -3.63
CA VAL A 19 4.13 0.07 -4.01
C VAL A 19 3.79 -0.48 -5.40
N ALA A 20 2.58 -1.00 -5.56
CA ALA A 20 2.03 -1.40 -6.86
C ALA A 20 0.70 -0.67 -7.10
N VAL A 21 0.52 -0.19 -8.33
CA VAL A 21 -0.65 0.55 -8.79
C VAL A 21 -1.23 -0.16 -10.00
N GLN A 22 -2.53 -0.42 -9.97
CA GLN A 22 -3.28 -0.97 -11.10
C GLN A 22 -4.43 -0.03 -11.43
N ILE A 23 -4.58 0.31 -12.69
CA ILE A 23 -5.60 1.24 -13.19
C ILE A 23 -6.38 0.56 -14.31
N ALA A 24 -7.70 0.59 -14.18
CA ALA A 24 -8.64 0.26 -15.24
C ALA A 24 -9.47 1.51 -15.54
N ALA A 25 -9.49 1.95 -16.79
CA ALA A 25 -10.22 3.12 -17.22
C ALA A 25 -11.15 2.79 -18.39
N VAL A 26 -12.34 3.36 -18.37
CA VAL A 26 -13.29 3.30 -19.49
C VAL A 26 -13.67 4.71 -19.92
N ASN A 27 -13.93 4.87 -21.21
CA ASN A 27 -14.53 6.11 -21.69
C ASN A 27 -15.93 6.28 -21.07
N ASN A 28 -16.13 7.37 -20.33
CA ASN A 28 -17.39 7.76 -19.72
C ASN A 28 -17.55 9.28 -19.87
N ARG A 29 -18.80 9.75 -20.02
CA ARG A 29 -19.11 11.18 -20.23
C ARG A 29 -18.67 12.06 -19.06
N SER A 30 -18.76 11.54 -17.85
CA SER A 30 -18.38 12.19 -16.61
C SER A 30 -17.10 11.58 -16.07
N LEU A 31 -16.32 12.36 -15.33
CA LEU A 31 -15.20 11.85 -14.57
C LEU A 31 -15.70 11.16 -13.30
N ALA A 32 -15.41 9.87 -13.16
CA ALA A 32 -15.66 9.09 -11.95
C ALA A 32 -14.34 8.46 -11.49
N ILE A 33 -13.93 8.70 -10.24
CA ILE A 33 -12.66 8.23 -9.69
C ILE A 33 -12.96 7.33 -8.48
N HIS A 34 -12.64 6.05 -8.64
CA HIS A 34 -12.69 5.04 -7.60
C HIS A 34 -11.25 4.67 -7.23
N LEU A 35 -10.72 5.31 -6.19
CA LEU A 35 -9.41 5.00 -5.63
C LEU A 35 -9.57 4.13 -4.38
N ARG A 36 -8.86 3.00 -4.35
CA ARG A 36 -8.69 2.15 -3.17
C ARG A 36 -7.20 2.02 -2.89
N SER A 37 -6.81 2.23 -1.63
CA SER A 37 -5.41 2.15 -1.20
C SER A 37 -5.26 1.36 0.09
N ASP A 38 -4.21 0.53 0.14
CA ASP A 38 -3.81 -0.19 1.34
C ASP A 38 -2.79 0.61 2.19
N LEU A 39 -2.45 1.85 1.77
CA LEU A 39 -1.46 2.70 2.45
C LEU A 39 -2.02 3.39 3.70
N HIS A 40 -3.35 3.47 3.84
CA HIS A 40 -4.05 4.12 4.97
C HIS A 40 -3.58 5.56 5.27
N ASP A 41 -3.09 6.29 4.26
CA ASP A 41 -2.67 7.69 4.35
C ASP A 41 -3.63 8.58 3.57
N VAL A 42 -4.48 9.33 4.29
CA VAL A 42 -5.51 10.19 3.71
C VAL A 42 -4.92 11.34 2.89
N ALA A 43 -3.79 11.90 3.31
CA ALA A 43 -3.17 13.02 2.61
C ALA A 43 -2.62 12.56 1.26
N LEU A 44 -1.94 11.41 1.24
CA LEU A 44 -1.43 10.81 0.02
C LEU A 44 -2.58 10.40 -0.93
N GLU A 45 -3.66 9.85 -0.39
CA GLU A 45 -4.86 9.52 -1.19
C GLU A 45 -5.46 10.74 -1.88
N GLU A 46 -5.51 11.90 -1.22
CA GLU A 46 -6.02 13.13 -1.84
C GLU A 46 -5.08 13.64 -2.94
N VAL A 47 -3.76 13.56 -2.74
CA VAL A 47 -2.78 13.87 -3.80
C VAL A 47 -2.99 12.98 -5.03
N MET A 48 -3.15 11.66 -4.82
CA MET A 48 -3.43 10.72 -5.91
C MET A 48 -4.76 11.03 -6.62
N ARG A 49 -5.80 11.43 -5.88
CA ARG A 49 -7.08 11.85 -6.48
C ARG A 49 -6.93 13.13 -7.29
N GLN A 50 -6.14 14.11 -6.84
CA GLN A 50 -5.89 15.34 -7.59
C GLN A 50 -5.16 15.08 -8.90
N GLU A 51 -4.16 14.20 -8.90
CA GLU A 51 -3.47 13.75 -10.11
C GLU A 51 -4.46 13.10 -11.10
N LEU A 52 -5.34 12.21 -10.62
CA LEU A 52 -6.36 11.58 -11.46
C LEU A 52 -7.43 12.58 -11.96
N ARG A 53 -7.69 13.67 -11.22
CA ARG A 53 -8.60 14.76 -11.63
C ARG A 53 -8.07 15.61 -12.77
N SER A 54 -6.78 15.50 -13.12
CA SER A 54 -6.25 16.11 -14.35
C SER A 54 -6.93 15.58 -15.63
N LEU A 55 -7.59 14.42 -15.55
CA LEU A 55 -8.36 13.84 -16.65
C LEU A 55 -9.74 14.49 -16.76
N ALA A 56 -10.14 14.92 -17.96
CA ALA A 56 -11.41 15.61 -18.17
C ALA A 56 -12.65 14.68 -18.18
N ARG A 57 -12.48 13.39 -18.45
CA ARG A 57 -13.58 12.41 -18.61
C ARG A 57 -13.11 10.98 -18.36
N GLY A 58 -14.04 10.08 -18.08
CA GLY A 58 -13.78 8.66 -17.92
C GLY A 58 -14.15 8.12 -16.55
N SER A 59 -14.33 6.80 -16.45
CA SER A 59 -14.45 6.13 -15.17
C SER A 59 -13.15 5.38 -14.90
N ILE A 60 -12.50 5.70 -13.80
CA ILE A 60 -11.17 5.21 -13.43
C ILE A 60 -11.31 4.43 -12.13
N ASN A 61 -10.89 3.17 -12.17
CA ASN A 61 -10.70 2.33 -10.99
C ASN A 61 -9.20 2.18 -10.77
N ALA A 62 -8.69 2.77 -9.69
CA ALA A 62 -7.29 2.68 -9.28
C ALA A 62 -7.19 1.88 -7.97
N GLN A 63 -6.37 0.83 -7.98
CA GLN A 63 -6.00 0.07 -6.80
C GLN A 63 -4.52 0.34 -6.52
N VAL A 64 -4.22 0.75 -5.28
CA VAL A 64 -2.86 0.95 -4.80
C VAL A 64 -2.61 -0.03 -3.66
N SER A 65 -1.62 -0.90 -3.83
CA SER A 65 -1.21 -1.85 -2.80
C SER A 65 0.22 -1.58 -2.36
N PHE A 66 0.45 -1.75 -1.06
CA PHE A 66 1.77 -1.61 -0.47
C PHE A 66 2.19 -2.91 0.19
N HIS A 67 3.36 -3.38 -0.21
CA HIS A 67 3.98 -4.57 0.35
C HIS A 67 5.20 -4.12 1.13
N ALA A 68 5.10 -4.14 2.45
CA ALA A 68 6.25 -3.95 3.31
C ALA A 68 7.32 -5.02 2.98
N PRO A 69 8.62 -4.69 3.07
CA PRO A 69 9.68 -5.65 2.83
C PRO A 69 9.50 -6.75 3.87
N SER A 70 9.50 -8.01 3.42
CA SER A 70 9.39 -9.18 4.30
C SER A 70 10.60 -9.36 5.22
N HIS A 71 11.53 -8.40 5.21
CA HIS A 71 12.71 -8.36 6.04
C HIS A 71 12.50 -7.31 7.13
N ALA A 72 11.70 -7.65 8.13
CA ALA A 72 12.06 -7.19 9.46
C ALA A 72 13.45 -7.78 9.72
N VAL A 73 14.50 -6.98 9.55
CA VAL A 73 15.84 -7.34 10.00
C VAL A 73 15.78 -7.27 11.51
N TRP A 74 15.27 -8.33 12.09
CA TRP A 74 15.24 -8.50 13.52
C TRP A 74 16.68 -8.58 13.98
N ASP A 75 17.08 -7.64 14.83
CA ASP A 75 18.30 -7.79 15.61
C ASP A 75 18.10 -8.99 16.54
N ARG A 76 18.60 -10.15 16.08
CA ARG A 76 18.46 -11.43 16.79
C ARG A 76 19.15 -11.39 18.14
N GLU A 77 20.22 -10.62 18.27
CA GLU A 77 20.97 -10.50 19.51
C GLU A 77 20.14 -9.72 20.54
N ARG A 78 19.59 -8.58 20.13
CA ARG A 78 18.73 -7.76 20.98
C ARG A 78 17.43 -8.48 21.36
N LEU A 79 16.81 -9.20 20.42
CA LEU A 79 15.65 -10.04 20.72
C LEU A 79 15.99 -11.16 21.71
N ALA A 80 17.12 -11.84 21.53
CA ALA A 80 17.53 -12.91 22.43
C ALA A 80 17.83 -12.39 23.83
N ALA A 81 18.43 -11.20 23.96
CA ALA A 81 18.65 -10.54 25.24
C ALA A 81 17.32 -10.22 25.94
N THR A 82 16.40 -9.56 25.21
CA THR A 82 15.07 -9.20 25.71
C THR A 82 14.28 -10.44 26.14
N TRP A 83 14.36 -11.53 25.36
CA TRP A 83 13.71 -12.79 25.69
C TRP A 83 14.25 -13.41 26.98
N ARG A 84 15.57 -13.38 27.20
CA ARG A 84 16.17 -13.90 28.44
C ARG A 84 15.70 -13.11 29.65
N GLU A 85 15.64 -11.78 29.56
CA GLU A 85 15.15 -10.93 30.63
C GLU A 85 13.69 -11.24 30.97
N LEU A 86 12.84 -11.36 29.96
CA LEU A 86 11.43 -11.74 30.15
C LEU A 86 11.27 -13.15 30.74
N ALA A 87 12.11 -14.10 30.35
CA ALA A 87 12.08 -15.46 30.89
C ALA A 87 12.52 -15.53 32.35
N VAL A 88 13.46 -14.67 32.76
CA VAL A 88 13.83 -14.52 34.18
C VAL A 88 12.67 -13.90 34.95
N LEU A 89 12.07 -12.82 34.44
CA LEU A 89 10.93 -12.18 35.07
C LEU A 89 9.72 -13.12 35.20
N ALA A 90 9.44 -13.94 34.19
CA ALA A 90 8.37 -14.92 34.24
C ALA A 90 8.56 -15.93 35.38
N LYS A 91 9.80 -16.41 35.57
CA LYS A 91 10.14 -17.29 36.70
C LYS A 91 9.98 -16.60 38.05
N GLU A 92 10.36 -15.34 38.16
CA GLU A 92 10.18 -14.55 39.38
C GLU A 92 8.70 -14.33 39.72
N LEU A 93 7.85 -14.20 38.69
CA LEU A 93 6.40 -14.04 38.83
C LEU A 93 5.64 -15.37 39.00
N GLY A 94 6.33 -16.51 38.99
CA GLY A 94 5.74 -17.83 39.21
C GLY A 94 4.96 -18.40 38.02
N ALA A 95 5.24 -17.92 36.80
CA ALA A 95 4.68 -18.43 35.54
C ALA A 95 5.54 -19.53 34.91
#